data_AF-A0A7S2KKY8-F1
#
_entry.id   AF-A0A7S2KKY8-F1
#
_cell.length_a   1.000
_cell.length_b   1.000
_cell.length_c   1.000
_cell.angle_alpha   90.00
_cell.angle_beta   90.00
_cell.angle_gamma   90.00
#
_symmetry.space_group_name_H-M   'P 1'
#
loop_
_entity.id
_entity.type
_entity.pdbx_description
1 polymer ?
#
loop_
_entity_poly.entity_id
_entity_poly.type
_entity_poly.pdbx_seq_one_letter_code
_entity_poly.pdbx_strand_id
1 'polypeptide(L)'
;ELKATADDSSTPSKDSDSRPESNVDKAVDAGGSSALYEELKRRQVQLEKGIGKRYKTRTQKGFLNIHSDPHSGPYDVDNIIGQLQEGQIVRSVGPPIDDWIHHDAGGWSISKFEGFTFLEPLN
;
A
#
# COMPACT_ATOMS: atom_id res chain seq x y z
N GLU A 1 -11.31 -43.33 45.35
CA GLU A 1 -12.70 -43.62 45.79
C GLU A 1 -13.62 -43.62 44.58
N LEU A 2 -14.51 -44.60 44.54
CA LEU A 2 -15.58 -44.79 43.55
C LEU A 2 -16.78 -43.92 43.92
N LYS A 3 -17.41 -43.26 42.95
CA LYS A 3 -18.87 -43.06 42.96
C LYS A 3 -19.41 -42.89 41.55
N ALA A 4 -20.13 -43.93 41.13
CA ALA A 4 -21.09 -43.91 40.04
C ALA A 4 -22.43 -43.35 40.57
N THR A 5 -23.19 -42.69 39.70
CA THR A 5 -24.67 -42.76 39.65
C THR A 5 -25.13 -42.35 38.25
N ALA A 6 -26.04 -43.17 37.71
CA ALA A 6 -26.73 -43.05 36.43
C ALA A 6 -28.05 -42.25 36.56
N ASP A 7 -28.65 -41.93 35.40
CA ASP A 7 -30.10 -41.84 35.06
C ASP A 7 -30.24 -40.90 33.85
N ASP A 8 -30.50 -41.37 32.63
CA ASP A 8 -31.77 -41.85 32.04
C ASP A 8 -32.92 -40.82 32.04
N SER A 9 -33.28 -40.31 30.85
CA SER A 9 -34.67 -40.19 30.38
C SER A 9 -34.77 -39.48 29.02
N SER A 10 -35.16 -40.23 28.00
CA SER A 10 -36.09 -39.95 26.89
C SER A 10 -36.44 -38.51 26.42
N THR A 11 -36.26 -38.31 25.12
CA THR A 11 -36.88 -37.36 24.14
C THR A 11 -38.42 -37.40 24.09
N PRO A 12 -39.22 -36.62 23.28
CA PRO A 12 -38.91 -35.64 22.21
C PRO A 12 -39.83 -34.36 22.16
N SER A 13 -39.54 -33.40 21.26
CA SER A 13 -40.51 -32.55 20.49
C SER A 13 -39.72 -31.45 19.77
N LYS A 14 -39.58 -31.45 18.44
CA LYS A 14 -40.51 -30.88 17.45
C LYS A 14 -41.05 -29.51 17.88
N ASP A 15 -40.30 -28.47 17.56
CA ASP A 15 -40.88 -27.20 17.13
C ASP A 15 -40.16 -26.70 15.88
N SER A 16 -41.00 -26.47 14.88
CA SER A 16 -40.74 -26.00 13.54
C SER A 16 -40.19 -24.57 13.57
N ASP A 17 -38.88 -24.46 13.36
CA ASP A 17 -38.20 -23.18 13.20
C ASP A 17 -38.46 -22.67 11.78
N SER A 18 -39.55 -21.93 11.63
CA SER A 18 -39.89 -21.15 10.45
C SER A 18 -38.81 -20.09 10.26
N ARG A 19 -37.75 -20.42 9.52
CA ARG A 19 -36.79 -19.45 8.97
C ARG A 19 -37.59 -18.37 8.23
N PRO A 20 -37.58 -17.10 8.68
CA PRO A 20 -37.91 -16.04 7.75
C PRO A 20 -36.80 -16.08 6.70
N GLU A 21 -37.17 -16.39 5.46
CA GLU A 21 -36.35 -16.04 4.31
C GLU A 21 -36.19 -14.52 4.35
N SER A 22 -35.13 -14.07 5.00
CA SER A 22 -34.69 -12.70 4.89
C SER A 22 -34.31 -12.53 3.43
N ASN A 23 -35.20 -11.88 2.68
CA ASN A 23 -34.88 -11.21 1.43
C ASN A 23 -33.66 -10.33 1.68
N VAL A 24 -32.47 -10.88 1.44
CA VAL A 24 -31.24 -10.11 1.29
C VAL A 24 -31.17 -9.65 -0.16
N ASP A 25 -32.27 -9.10 -0.68
CA ASP A 25 -32.22 -8.12 -1.76
C ASP A 25 -31.94 -6.77 -1.11
N LYS A 26 -30.81 -6.71 -0.39
CA LYS A 26 -30.26 -5.45 0.09
C LYS A 26 -29.59 -4.83 -1.12
N ALA A 27 -30.40 -4.04 -1.82
CA ALA A 27 -30.04 -3.04 -2.82
C ALA A 27 -28.52 -2.86 -2.90
N VAL A 28 -27.92 -3.47 -3.93
CA VAL A 28 -26.59 -3.10 -4.39
C VAL A 28 -26.75 -1.66 -4.87
N ASP A 29 -26.39 -0.76 -3.97
CA ASP A 29 -26.51 0.68 -4.14
C ASP A 29 -25.82 1.07 -5.45
N ALA A 30 -26.61 1.42 -6.47
CA ALA A 30 -26.11 1.82 -7.77
C ALA A 30 -25.18 3.05 -7.69
N GLY A 31 -25.23 3.80 -6.58
CA GLY A 31 -24.29 4.89 -6.27
C GLY A 31 -22.89 4.42 -5.86
N GLY A 32 -22.76 3.24 -5.23
CA GLY A 32 -21.47 2.70 -4.78
C GLY A 32 -20.57 2.23 -5.93
N SER A 33 -21.17 1.69 -6.99
CA SER A 33 -20.44 1.22 -8.17
C SER A 33 -19.82 2.37 -8.98
N SER A 34 -20.53 3.49 -9.13
CA SER A 34 -20.03 4.66 -9.85
C SER A 34 -18.90 5.37 -9.09
N ALA A 35 -19.05 5.58 -7.77
CA ALA A 35 -18.01 6.20 -6.95
C ALA A 35 -16.74 5.34 -6.87
N LEU A 36 -16.89 4.02 -6.74
CA LEU A 36 -15.76 3.09 -6.77
C LEU A 36 -15.05 3.11 -8.12
N TYR A 37 -15.80 3.12 -9.22
CA TYR A 37 -15.24 3.19 -10.57
C TYR A 37 -14.42 4.47 -10.78
N GLU A 38 -14.94 5.62 -10.35
CA GLU A 38 -14.21 6.89 -10.45
C GLU A 38 -12.94 6.90 -9.60
N GLU A 39 -12.96 6.34 -8.38
CA GLU A 39 -11.74 6.26 -7.55
C GLU A 39 -10.72 5.29 -8.16
N LEU A 40 -11.15 4.15 -8.69
CA LEU A 40 -10.26 3.22 -9.39
C LEU A 40 -9.64 3.85 -10.63
N LYS A 41 -10.42 4.59 -11.42
CA LYS A 41 -9.93 5.33 -12.59
C LYS A 41 -8.94 6.41 -12.19
N ARG A 42 -9.23 7.17 -11.12
CA ARG A 42 -8.29 8.16 -10.56
C ARG A 42 -7.00 7.50 -10.11
N ARG A 43 -7.11 6.36 -9.42
CA ARG A 43 -5.95 5.59 -8.95
C ARG A 43 -5.12 5.03 -10.10
N GLN A 44 -5.77 4.55 -11.15
CA GLN A 44 -5.10 4.07 -12.37
C GLN A 44 -4.26 5.19 -12.99
N VAL A 45 -4.84 6.38 -13.19
CA VAL A 45 -4.12 7.55 -13.72
C VAL A 45 -2.94 7.95 -12.83
N GLN A 46 -3.10 7.88 -11.50
CA GLN A 46 -1.99 8.13 -10.57
C GLN A 46 -0.85 7.12 -10.74
N LEU A 47 -1.17 5.83 -10.86
CA LEU A 47 -0.18 4.77 -11.05
C LEU A 47 0.54 4.89 -12.39
N GLU A 48 -0.19 5.24 -13.46
CA GLU A 48 0.38 5.54 -14.77
C GLU A 48 1.38 6.71 -14.69
N LYS A 49 1.05 7.74 -13.90
CA LYS A 49 1.95 8.86 -13.58
C LYS A 49 3.08 8.53 -12.61
N GLY A 50 3.16 7.28 -12.12
CA GLY A 50 4.21 6.85 -11.19
C GLY A 50 3.91 7.08 -9.71
N ILE A 51 2.77 7.71 -9.38
CA ILE A 51 2.39 8.06 -8.00
C ILE A 51 1.98 6.81 -7.23
N GLY A 52 2.58 6.62 -6.07
CA GLY A 52 2.34 5.47 -5.19
C GLY A 52 3.09 4.21 -5.59
N LYS A 53 3.96 4.27 -6.62
CA LYS A 53 4.93 3.20 -6.89
C LYS A 53 5.90 3.08 -5.72
N ARG A 54 6.29 1.84 -5.40
CA ARG A 54 7.24 1.54 -4.33
C ARG A 54 8.60 1.25 -4.94
N TYR A 55 9.63 1.71 -4.25
CA TYR A 55 11.01 1.54 -4.68
C TYR A 55 11.83 1.03 -3.52
N LYS A 56 12.76 0.11 -3.81
CA LYS A 56 13.79 -0.33 -2.90
C LYS A 56 15.07 0.45 -3.20
N THR A 57 15.62 1.07 -2.18
CA THR A 57 16.90 1.79 -2.26
C THR A 57 18.04 0.81 -2.47
N ARG A 58 18.87 1.11 -3.47
CA ARG A 58 20.11 0.43 -3.81
C ARG A 58 21.26 1.42 -3.76
N THR A 59 22.37 1.01 -3.19
CA THR A 59 23.56 1.82 -2.98
C THR A 59 24.78 0.99 -3.33
N GLN A 60 25.78 1.61 -3.96
CA GLN A 60 27.05 0.94 -4.21
C GLN A 60 27.91 0.90 -2.93
N LYS A 61 27.88 2.00 -2.17
CA LYS A 61 28.52 2.16 -0.86
C LYS A 61 27.75 3.21 -0.05
N GLY A 62 27.37 2.87 1.18
CA GLY A 62 26.78 3.83 2.12
C GLY A 62 25.28 4.05 1.90
N PHE A 63 24.92 5.26 1.50
CA PHE A 63 23.55 5.78 1.50
C PHE A 63 23.21 6.53 0.21
N LEU A 64 21.93 6.79 -0.02
CA LEU A 64 21.41 7.66 -1.08
C LEU A 64 20.89 8.96 -0.46
N ASN A 65 21.29 10.12 -0.98
CA ASN A 65 20.84 11.41 -0.45
C ASN A 65 19.39 11.71 -0.79
N ILE A 66 18.70 12.33 0.16
CA ILE A 66 17.38 12.94 -0.01
C ILE A 66 17.59 14.45 -0.15
N HIS A 67 17.06 15.02 -1.22
CA HIS A 67 17.14 16.43 -1.57
C HIS A 67 15.81 17.15 -1.34
N SER A 68 15.87 18.43 -1.01
CA SER A 68 14.67 19.27 -0.92
C SER A 68 14.14 19.72 -2.29
N ASP A 69 15.04 19.91 -3.26
CA ASP A 69 14.78 20.37 -4.63
C ASP A 69 15.50 19.47 -5.66
N PRO A 70 14.83 18.89 -6.67
CA PRO A 70 15.48 18.06 -7.69
C PRO A 70 16.31 18.88 -8.71
N HIS A 71 16.15 20.20 -8.80
CA HIS A 71 16.75 21.01 -9.87
C HIS A 71 18.21 21.42 -9.61
N SER A 72 18.68 21.41 -8.37
CA SER A 72 20.06 21.80 -8.01
C SER A 72 21.11 20.73 -8.35
N GLY A 73 20.66 19.53 -8.73
CA GLY A 73 21.52 18.38 -9.04
C GLY A 73 21.95 17.57 -7.81
N PRO A 74 22.59 16.40 -8.02
CA PRO A 74 22.87 15.43 -6.96
C PRO A 74 24.05 15.79 -6.05
N TYR A 75 24.86 16.78 -6.42
CA TYR A 75 26.08 17.17 -5.69
C TYR A 75 25.90 18.42 -4.81
N ASP A 76 24.72 19.05 -4.84
CA ASP A 76 24.43 20.21 -4.00
C ASP A 76 24.21 19.78 -2.55
N VAL A 77 25.22 20.02 -1.70
CA VAL A 77 25.22 19.59 -0.30
C VAL A 77 24.27 20.38 0.59
N ASP A 78 24.01 21.64 0.24
CA ASP A 78 23.10 22.50 1.01
C ASP A 78 21.63 22.09 0.81
N ASN A 79 21.37 21.34 -0.25
CA ASN A 79 20.06 20.80 -0.61
C ASN A 79 19.80 19.41 -0.01
N ILE A 80 20.79 18.77 0.64
CA ILE A 80 20.62 17.45 1.25
C ILE A 80 19.93 17.59 2.60
N ILE A 81 18.74 16.99 2.73
CA ILE A 81 17.89 17.03 3.93
C ILE A 81 17.81 15.69 4.66
N GLY A 82 18.36 14.63 4.10
CA GLY A 82 18.32 13.30 4.68
C GLY A 82 19.03 12.25 3.84
N GLN A 83 18.95 10.99 4.27
CA GLN A 83 19.62 9.88 3.63
C GLN A 83 18.75 8.62 3.71
N LEU A 84 18.77 7.82 2.65
CA LEU A 84 18.18 6.49 2.57
C LEU A 84 19.27 5.42 2.65
N GLN A 85 19.02 4.37 3.40
CA GLN A 85 19.96 3.25 3.55
C GLN A 85 19.66 2.13 2.53
N GLU A 86 20.66 1.27 2.27
CA GLU A 86 20.48 0.08 1.43
C GLU A 86 19.25 -0.73 1.88
N GLY A 87 18.40 -1.09 0.93
CA GLY A 87 17.23 -1.93 1.15
C GLY A 87 16.03 -1.21 1.77
N GLN A 88 16.14 0.06 2.14
CA GLN A 88 15.01 0.87 2.58
C GLN A 88 13.95 0.94 1.46
N ILE A 89 12.68 0.93 1.84
CA ILE A 89 11.57 1.02 0.88
C ILE A 89 10.92 2.38 1.03
N VAL A 90 10.79 3.09 -0.08
CA VAL A 90 10.09 4.38 -0.16
C VAL A 90 8.94 4.30 -1.17
N ARG A 91 7.94 5.15 -1.00
CA ARG A 91 6.80 5.23 -1.92
C ARG A 91 6.77 6.60 -2.56
N SER A 92 6.61 6.63 -3.88
CA SER A 92 6.43 7.89 -4.61
C SER A 92 5.15 8.61 -4.15
N VAL A 93 5.27 9.89 -3.85
CA VAL A 93 4.14 10.76 -3.46
C VAL A 93 3.71 11.73 -4.57
N GLY A 94 4.57 11.90 -5.59
CA GLY A 94 4.31 12.75 -6.74
C GLY A 94 4.85 12.13 -8.04
N PRO A 95 4.46 12.70 -9.20
CA PRO A 95 5.02 12.26 -10.47
C PRO A 95 6.55 12.46 -10.48
N PRO A 96 7.30 11.57 -11.13
CA PRO A 96 8.74 11.73 -11.28
C PRO A 96 9.06 12.97 -12.13
N ILE A 97 10.21 13.59 -11.86
CA ILE A 97 10.78 14.67 -12.66
C ILE A 97 12.12 14.17 -13.17
N ASP A 98 12.21 13.89 -14.47
CA ASP A 98 13.35 13.19 -15.07
C ASP A 98 13.68 11.90 -14.28
N ASP A 99 14.91 11.77 -13.79
CA ASP A 99 15.35 10.64 -12.97
C ASP A 99 15.06 10.84 -11.47
N TRP A 100 14.37 11.90 -11.03
CA TRP A 100 14.09 12.18 -9.62
C TRP A 100 12.73 11.68 -9.16
N ILE A 101 12.71 11.06 -7.98
CA ILE A 101 11.50 10.51 -7.36
C ILE A 101 11.21 11.26 -6.06
N HIS A 102 10.09 11.97 -6.02
CA HIS A 102 9.54 12.51 -4.78
C HIS A 102 8.88 11.39 -3.98
N HIS A 103 9.31 11.18 -2.74
CA HIS A 103 8.86 10.05 -1.94
C HIS A 103 8.51 10.41 -0.49
N ASP A 104 7.86 9.46 0.20
CA ASP A 104 7.32 9.62 1.56
C ASP A 104 8.35 9.73 2.68
N ALA A 105 9.64 9.57 2.41
CA ALA A 105 10.71 9.98 3.33
C ALA A 105 10.98 11.51 3.36
N GLY A 106 10.14 12.32 2.68
CA GLY A 106 10.09 13.77 2.86
C GLY A 106 10.90 14.59 1.85
N GLY A 107 11.28 14.02 0.71
CA GLY A 107 12.02 14.73 -0.33
C GLY A 107 12.24 13.93 -1.60
N TRP A 108 13.23 14.34 -2.38
CA TRP A 108 13.56 13.82 -3.69
C TRP A 108 14.84 12.99 -3.65
N SER A 109 14.83 11.82 -4.28
CA SER A 109 16.05 11.05 -4.49
C SER A 109 16.20 10.71 -5.97
N ILE A 110 17.43 10.70 -6.46
CA ILE A 110 17.73 10.27 -7.83
C ILE A 110 17.51 8.75 -7.95
N SER A 111 16.77 8.33 -8.97
CA SER A 111 16.48 6.92 -9.24
C SER A 111 17.54 6.26 -10.10
N LYS A 112 18.15 7.00 -11.01
CA LYS A 112 19.19 6.51 -11.91
C LYS A 112 20.24 7.60 -12.14
N PHE A 113 21.51 7.24 -12.02
CA PHE A 113 22.62 8.15 -12.29
C PHE A 113 23.85 7.34 -12.71
N GLU A 114 24.58 7.81 -13.72
CA GLU A 114 25.78 7.15 -14.26
C GLU A 114 25.58 5.65 -14.57
N GLY A 115 24.39 5.28 -15.02
CA GLY A 115 24.04 3.90 -15.38
C GLY A 115 23.69 3.00 -14.18
N PHE A 116 23.79 3.48 -12.95
CA PHE A 116 23.37 2.75 -11.75
C PHE A 116 21.93 3.12 -11.35
N THR A 117 21.14 2.12 -10.96
CA THR A 117 19.77 2.30 -10.47
C THR A 117 19.77 2.33 -8.94
N PHE A 118 19.58 3.52 -8.38
CA PHE A 118 19.51 3.76 -6.93
C PHE A 118 18.13 3.47 -6.34
N LEU A 119 17.06 3.58 -7.13
CA LEU A 119 15.70 3.25 -6.71
C LEU A 119 15.13 2.17 -7.63
N GLU A 120 15.21 0.92 -7.18
CA GLU A 120 14.70 -0.24 -7.91
C GLU A 120 13.18 -0.37 -7.69
N PRO A 121 12.34 -0.32 -8.75
CA PRO A 121 10.89 -0.49 -8.59
C PRO A 121 10.54 -1.87 -8.02
N LEU A 122 9.60 -1.89 -7.08
CA LEU A 122 8.99 -3.12 -6.58
C LEU A 122 7.69 -3.37 -7.36
N ASN A 123 7.68 -4.48 -8.12
CA ASN A 123 6.49 -4.97 -8.83
C ASN A 123 5.49 -5.64 -7.89
#